data_AF-A0A3M1KZT1-F1
#
_entry.id   AF-A0A3M1KZT1-F1
#
_cell.length_a   1.000
_cell.length_b   1.000
_cell.length_c   1.000
_cell.angle_alpha   90.00
_cell.angle_beta   90.00
_cell.angle_gamma   90.00
#
_symmetry.space_group_name_H-M   'P 1'
#
loop_
_entity.id
_entity.type
_entity.pdbx_description
1 polymer ?
#
loop_
_entity_poly.entity_id
_entity_poly.type
_entity_poly.pdbx_seq_one_letter_code
_entity_poly.pdbx_strand_id
1 'polypeptide(L)'
;MANSKSAIKRIKVAERNRLRNKAYKSAVKTLMKKYFQAVELYSQEPTPEALEGVKASMSAAYSKIDKAVKRGVFHRNNGARKKARLDKALKKVTAA
;
A
#
# COMPACT_ATOMS: atom_id res chain seq x y z
N MET A 1 13.27 31.79 -3.56
CA MET A 1 14.01 31.49 -4.81
C MET A 1 15.31 30.78 -4.44
N ALA A 2 15.70 29.73 -5.16
CA ALA A 2 16.99 29.09 -4.92
C ALA A 2 18.08 29.85 -5.70
N ASN A 3 18.96 30.55 -4.97
CA ASN A 3 19.92 31.46 -5.60
C ASN A 3 21.26 30.78 -5.95
N SER A 4 21.50 29.57 -5.46
CA SER A 4 22.70 28.78 -5.78
C SER A 4 22.37 27.63 -6.75
N LYS A 5 23.33 27.29 -7.62
CA LYS A 5 23.21 26.16 -8.56
C LYS A 5 22.90 24.84 -7.84
N SER A 6 23.49 24.62 -6.67
CA SER A 6 23.25 23.45 -5.83
C SER A 6 21.80 23.43 -5.31
N ALA A 7 21.27 24.56 -4.84
CA ALA A 7 19.90 24.67 -4.36
C ALA A 7 18.88 24.42 -5.49
N ILE A 8 19.07 24.99 -6.67
CA ILE A 8 18.20 24.76 -7.84
C ILE A 8 18.19 23.26 -8.21
N LYS A 9 19.36 22.61 -8.21
CA LYS A 9 19.47 21.17 -8.46
C LYS A 9 18.71 20.36 -7.41
N ARG A 10 18.83 20.70 -6.12
CA ARG A 10 18.13 20.00 -5.03
C ARG A 10 16.61 20.11 -5.17
N ILE A 11 16.08 21.28 -5.54
CA ILE A 11 14.64 21.46 -5.79
C ILE A 11 14.14 20.54 -6.90
N LYS A 12 14.83 20.54 -8.06
CA LYS A 12 14.47 19.67 -9.20
C LYS A 12 14.49 18.18 -8.84
N VAL A 13 15.50 17.75 -8.08
CA VAL A 13 15.62 16.36 -7.61
C VAL A 13 14.51 16.01 -6.61
N ALA A 14 14.22 16.91 -5.67
CA ALA A 14 13.19 16.72 -4.66
C ALA A 14 11.81 16.57 -5.30
N GLU A 15 11.48 17.41 -6.28
CA GLU A 15 10.21 17.33 -6.99
C GLU A 15 10.05 16.02 -7.77
N ARG A 16 11.08 15.60 -8.51
CA ARG A 16 11.08 14.31 -9.22
C ARG A 16 10.82 13.15 -8.26
N ASN A 17 11.52 13.13 -7.13
CA ASN A 17 11.38 12.08 -6.13
C ASN A 17 10.02 12.16 -5.41
N ARG A 18 9.49 13.36 -5.15
CA ARG A 18 8.17 13.60 -4.57
C ARG A 18 7.08 12.97 -5.44
N LEU A 19 7.10 13.21 -6.76
CA LEU A 19 6.12 12.67 -7.69
C LEU A 19 6.15 11.13 -7.74
N ARG A 20 7.35 10.54 -7.83
CA ARG A 20 7.53 9.08 -7.79
C ARG A 20 6.99 8.49 -6.49
N ASN A 21 7.37 9.07 -5.35
CA ASN A 21 6.93 8.61 -4.03
C ASN A 21 5.41 8.77 -3.84
N LYS A 22 4.83 9.87 -4.36
CA LYS A 22 3.38 10.11 -4.32
C LYS A 22 2.62 9.00 -5.04
N ALA A 23 3.06 8.60 -6.24
CA ALA A 23 2.42 7.54 -7.02
C ALA A 23 2.43 6.17 -6.30
N TYR A 24 3.54 5.80 -5.67
CA TYR A 24 3.59 4.56 -4.88
C TYR A 24 2.71 4.64 -3.63
N LYS A 25 2.74 5.76 -2.91
CA LYS A 25 1.94 5.96 -1.71
C LYS A 25 0.43 5.92 -2.01
N SER A 26 -0.01 6.59 -3.08
CA SER A 26 -1.42 6.58 -3.49
C SER A 26 -1.86 5.18 -3.93
N ALA A 27 -1.06 4.49 -4.77
CA ALA A 27 -1.39 3.14 -5.23
C ALA A 27 -1.56 2.15 -4.06
N VAL A 28 -0.65 2.18 -3.07
CA VAL A 28 -0.79 1.33 -1.88
C VAL A 28 -2.04 1.70 -1.08
N LYS A 29 -2.35 3.00 -0.90
CA LYS A 29 -3.57 3.43 -0.21
C LYS A 29 -4.83 2.92 -0.90
N THR A 30 -4.89 3.03 -2.23
CA THR A 30 -6.03 2.54 -3.03
C THR A 30 -6.20 1.03 -2.92
N LEU A 31 -5.13 0.26 -3.07
CA LEU A 31 -5.18 -1.20 -2.95
C LEU A 31 -5.60 -1.66 -1.55
N MET A 32 -5.08 -1.00 -0.50
CA MET A 32 -5.50 -1.28 0.87
C MET A 32 -7.00 -0.97 1.08
N LYS A 33 -7.51 0.14 0.52
CA LYS A 33 -8.95 0.47 0.60
C LYS A 33 -9.80 -0.61 -0.08
N LYS A 34 -9.42 -1.03 -1.28
CA LYS A 34 -10.11 -2.12 -2.02
C LYS A 34 -10.13 -3.41 -1.21
N TYR A 35 -9.01 -3.78 -0.58
CA TYR A 35 -8.94 -4.95 0.27
C TYR A 35 -9.90 -4.85 1.46
N PHE A 36 -9.93 -3.73 2.19
CA PHE A 36 -10.85 -3.58 3.32
C PHE A 36 -12.31 -3.65 2.89
N GLN A 37 -12.66 -3.10 1.74
CA GLN A 37 -14.01 -3.24 1.17
C GLN A 37 -14.34 -4.71 0.85
N ALA A 38 -13.40 -5.45 0.25
CA ALA A 38 -13.60 -6.88 -0.01
C ALA A 38 -13.78 -7.70 1.27
N VAL A 39 -13.00 -7.38 2.32
CA VAL A 39 -13.11 -8.04 3.64
C VAL A 39 -14.44 -7.72 4.31
N GLU A 40 -14.94 -6.50 4.19
CA GLU A 40 -16.24 -6.08 4.72
C GLU A 40 -17.39 -6.81 4.04
N LEU A 41 -17.35 -6.92 2.70
CA LEU A 41 -18.33 -7.71 1.93
C LEU A 41 -18.30 -9.20 2.33
N TYR A 42 -17.10 -9.78 2.45
CA TYR A 42 -16.95 -11.16 2.90
C TYR A 42 -17.49 -11.40 4.32
N SER A 43 -17.41 -10.39 5.20
CA SER A 43 -17.99 -10.48 6.54
C SER A 43 -19.52 -10.48 6.56
N GLN A 44 -20.17 -9.94 5.53
CA GLN A 44 -21.63 -9.93 5.41
C GLN A 44 -22.13 -11.23 4.76
N GLU A 45 -21.43 -11.68 3.71
CA GLU A 45 -21.78 -12.89 2.95
C GLU A 45 -20.52 -13.74 2.74
N PRO A 46 -20.27 -14.73 3.62
CA PRO A 46 -19.08 -15.58 3.52
C PRO A 46 -19.26 -16.63 2.42
N THR A 47 -19.06 -16.21 1.17
CA THR A 47 -19.05 -17.10 0.00
C THR A 47 -17.62 -17.49 -0.42
N PRO A 48 -17.43 -18.66 -1.06
CA PRO A 48 -16.13 -19.06 -1.59
C PRO A 48 -15.54 -18.05 -2.58
N GLU A 49 -16.40 -17.45 -3.42
CA GLU A 49 -16.01 -16.44 -4.42
C GLU A 49 -15.51 -15.14 -3.77
N ALA A 50 -16.19 -14.67 -2.72
CA ALA A 50 -15.76 -13.49 -1.97
C ALA A 50 -14.38 -13.72 -1.32
N LEU A 51 -14.11 -14.93 -0.84
CA LEU A 51 -12.82 -15.30 -0.27
C LEU A 51 -11.69 -15.29 -1.31
N GLU A 52 -11.96 -15.70 -2.55
CA GLU A 52 -11.01 -15.55 -3.65
C GLU A 52 -10.74 -14.07 -3.99
N GLY A 53 -11.79 -13.24 -4.03
CA GLY A 53 -11.66 -11.79 -4.25
C GLY A 53 -10.81 -11.09 -3.18
N VAL A 54 -10.95 -11.51 -1.92
CA VAL A 54 -10.11 -11.03 -0.81
C VAL A 54 -8.65 -11.47 -0.99
N LYS A 55 -8.40 -12.74 -1.32
CA LYS A 55 -7.04 -13.26 -1.58
C LYS A 55 -6.34 -12.55 -2.74
N ALA A 56 -7.05 -12.32 -3.85
CA ALA A 56 -6.54 -11.60 -5.00
C ALA A 56 -6.17 -10.16 -4.64
N SER A 57 -7.05 -9.47 -3.90
CA SER A 57 -6.80 -8.11 -3.41
C SER A 57 -5.62 -8.06 -2.43
N MET A 58 -5.48 -9.06 -1.56
CA MET A 58 -4.36 -9.19 -0.64
C MET A 58 -3.02 -9.34 -1.38
N SER A 59 -2.97 -10.24 -2.37
CA SER A 59 -1.79 -10.47 -3.21
C SER A 59 -1.35 -9.19 -3.93
N ALA A 60 -2.30 -8.48 -4.54
CA ALA A 60 -2.04 -7.20 -5.20
C ALA A 60 -1.48 -6.14 -4.23
N ALA A 61 -2.07 -6.02 -3.03
CA ALA A 61 -1.60 -5.09 -2.00
C ALA A 61 -0.18 -5.44 -1.52
N TYR A 62 0.11 -6.71 -1.26
CA TYR A 62 1.42 -7.19 -0.80
C TYR A 62 2.49 -6.91 -1.86
N SER A 63 2.22 -7.28 -3.11
CA SER A 63 3.12 -7.03 -4.24
C SER A 63 3.48 -5.54 -4.35
N LYS A 64 2.50 -4.64 -4.21
CA LYS A 64 2.76 -3.19 -4.31
C LYS A 64 3.51 -2.63 -3.09
N ILE A 65 3.22 -3.14 -1.88
CA ILE A 65 3.94 -2.75 -0.66
C ILE A 65 5.42 -3.15 -0.79
N ASP A 66 5.71 -4.36 -1.23
CA ASP A 66 7.09 -4.84 -1.36
C ASP A 66 7.87 -4.11 -2.44
N LYS A 67 7.23 -3.83 -3.58
CA LYS A 67 7.81 -2.96 -4.60
C LYS A 67 8.09 -1.56 -4.06
N ALA A 68 7.22 -1.00 -3.22
CA ALA A 68 7.44 0.30 -2.59
C ALA A 68 8.61 0.29 -1.58
N VAL A 69 8.80 -0.82 -0.84
CA VAL A 69 9.97 -1.00 0.04
C VAL A 69 11.25 -1.14 -0.79
N LYS A 70 11.26 -1.98 -1.82
CA LYS A 70 12.42 -2.16 -2.73
C LYS A 70 12.84 -0.85 -3.40
N ARG A 71 11.88 0.01 -3.75
CA ARG A 71 12.13 1.33 -4.35
C ARG A 71 12.47 2.42 -3.32
N GLY A 72 12.56 2.10 -2.03
CA GLY A 72 12.92 3.04 -0.96
C GLY A 72 11.83 4.05 -0.61
N VAL A 73 10.58 3.85 -1.06
CA VAL A 73 9.45 4.73 -0.72
C VAL A 73 8.98 4.50 0.71
N PHE A 74 9.06 3.25 1.18
CA PHE A 74 8.79 2.87 2.56
C PHE A 74 10.02 2.20 3.18
N HIS A 75 10.26 2.49 4.46
CA HIS A 75 11.18 1.70 5.25
C HIS A 75 10.63 0.28 5.46
N ARG A 76 11.53 -0.72 5.61
CA ARG A 76 11.17 -2.14 5.78
C ARG A 76 10.12 -2.37 6.89
N ASN A 77 10.26 -1.66 8.02
CA ASN A 77 9.34 -1.79 9.15
C ASN A 77 7.95 -1.22 8.84
N ASN A 78 7.86 -0.17 8.02
CA ASN A 78 6.56 0.38 7.60
C ASN A 78 5.85 -0.60 6.65
N GLY A 79 6.60 -1.21 5.72
CA GLY A 79 6.09 -2.31 4.89
C GLY A 79 5.54 -3.46 5.74
N ALA A 80 6.33 -3.94 6.70
CA ALA A 80 5.94 -5.02 7.61
C ALA A 80 4.66 -4.69 8.41
N ARG A 81 4.58 -3.49 9.01
CA ARG A 81 3.38 -3.05 9.75
C ARG A 81 2.12 -3.02 8.86
N LYS A 82 2.26 -2.61 7.60
CA LYS A 82 1.12 -2.61 6.67
C LYS A 82 0.64 -4.02 6.32
N LYS A 83 1.54 -4.97 6.09
CA LYS A 83 1.17 -6.37 5.88
C LYS A 83 0.48 -6.97 7.10
N ALA A 84 1.06 -6.76 8.29
CA ALA A 84 0.48 -7.22 9.54
C ALA A 84 -0.94 -6.66 9.77
N ARG A 85 -1.21 -5.41 9.38
CA ARG A 85 -2.55 -4.82 9.44
C ARG A 85 -3.56 -5.53 8.53
N LEU A 86 -3.16 -5.90 7.32
CA LEU A 86 -4.04 -6.60 6.37
C LEU A 86 -4.36 -8.01 6.87
N ASP A 87 -3.33 -8.73 7.33
CA ASP A 87 -3.47 -10.07 7.93
C ASP A 87 -4.38 -10.07 9.17
N LYS A 88 -4.19 -9.09 10.08
CA LYS A 88 -5.05 -8.94 11.26
C LYS A 88 -6.52 -8.69 10.89
N ALA A 89 -6.78 -7.97 9.80
CA ALA A 89 -8.15 -7.70 9.36
C ALA A 89 -8.85 -8.96 8.86
N LEU A 90 -8.17 -9.81 8.09
CA LEU A 90 -8.72 -11.09 7.64
C LEU A 90 -8.95 -12.04 8.81
N LYS A 91 -7.95 -12.19 9.69
CA LYS A 91 -8.04 -13.05 10.89
C LYS A 91 -9.22 -12.68 11.78
N LYS A 92 -9.52 -11.38 11.91
CA LYS A 92 -10.66 -10.91 12.71
C LYS A 92 -12.00 -11.41 12.16
N VAL A 93 -12.13 -11.49 10.84
CA VAL A 93 -13.38 -11.95 10.19
C VAL A 93 -13.49 -13.47 10.19
N THR A 94 -12.36 -14.19 10.09
CA THR A 94 -12.37 -15.67 10.08
C THR A 94 -12.44 -16.31 11.46
N ALA A 95 -12.05 -15.59 12.51
CA ALA A 95 -12.04 -16.09 13.90
C ALA A 95 -13.29 -15.68 14.70
N ALA A 96 -14.16 -14.85 14.11
CA ALA A 96 -15.50 -14.55 14.61
C ALA A 96 -16.48 -15.53 13.96
#